data_AF-A0A9E1TWE7-F1
#
_entry.id   AF-A0A9E1TWE7-F1
#
_cell.length_a   1.000
_cell.length_b   1.000
_cell.length_c   1.000
_cell.angle_alpha   90.00
_cell.angle_beta   90.00
_cell.angle_gamma   90.00
#
_symmetry.space_group_name_H-M   'P 1'
#
loop_
_entity.id
_entity.type
_entity.pdbx_description
1 polymer ?
#
loop_
_entity_poly.entity_id
_entity_poly.type
_entity_poly.pdbx_seq_one_letter_code
_entity_poly.pdbx_strand_id
1 'polypeptide(L)'
;MSKTILKKTLNGFRKNILANPQVRLARNASIRNEVIELTMDWEHFRKIDHSFSDIVSGEMPATNQKSSGRCWGFAGLNLFRIYLGRKHNLKNF
;
A
#
# COMPACT_ATOMS: atom_id res chain seq x y z
N MET A 1 -32.02 -1.33 -20.52
CA MET A 1 -31.61 0.04 -20.12
C MET A 1 -30.69 0.61 -21.19
N SER A 2 -30.99 1.81 -21.71
CA SER A 2 -30.13 2.47 -22.68
C SER A 2 -28.75 2.75 -22.08
N LYS A 3 -27.69 2.20 -22.69
CA LYS A 3 -26.29 2.34 -22.25
C LYS A 3 -25.64 3.63 -22.76
N THR A 4 -26.42 4.68 -23.02
CA THR A 4 -25.91 5.91 -23.63
C THR A 4 -25.80 7.04 -22.61
N ILE A 5 -24.59 7.61 -22.49
CA ILE A 5 -24.35 8.78 -21.63
C ILE A 5 -24.86 10.03 -22.34
N LEU A 6 -25.84 10.70 -21.73
CA LEU A 6 -26.43 11.93 -22.25
C LEU A 6 -25.59 13.16 -21.85
N LYS A 7 -25.47 14.14 -22.76
CA LYS A 7 -24.81 15.44 -22.47
C LYS A 7 -25.41 16.16 -21.27
N LYS A 8 -26.73 16.06 -21.09
CA LYS A 8 -27.44 16.63 -19.92
C LYS A 8 -26.89 16.08 -18.60
N THR A 9 -26.62 14.78 -18.55
CA THR A 9 -26.06 14.10 -17.38
C THR A 9 -24.65 14.61 -17.07
N LEU A 10 -23.79 14.73 -18.09
CA LEU A 10 -22.43 15.29 -17.94
C LEU A 10 -22.45 16.74 -17.42
N ASN A 11 -23.35 17.57 -17.95
CA ASN A 11 -23.51 18.95 -17.48
C ASN A 11 -23.97 19.01 -16.03
N GLY A 12 -24.86 18.09 -15.61
CA GLY A 12 -25.27 17.93 -14.22
C GLY A 12 -24.08 17.61 -13.30
N PHE A 13 -23.26 16.61 -13.66
CA PHE A 13 -22.06 16.26 -12.89
C PHE A 13 -21.07 17.43 -12.81
N ARG A 14 -20.82 18.12 -13.93
CA ARG A 14 -19.94 19.29 -13.96
C ARG A 14 -20.43 20.39 -13.02
N LYS A 15 -21.74 20.68 -13.02
CA LYS A 15 -22.34 21.66 -12.11
C LYS A 15 -22.14 21.26 -10.65
N ASN A 16 -22.39 20.00 -10.30
CA ASN A 16 -22.23 19.50 -8.93
C ASN A 16 -20.76 19.55 -8.45
N ILE A 17 -19.82 19.15 -9.31
CA ILE A 17 -18.38 19.20 -9.01
C ILE A 17 -17.92 20.65 -8.81
N LEU A 18 -18.35 21.58 -9.67
CA LEU A 18 -17.94 22.98 -9.56
C LEU A 18 -18.58 23.69 -8.36
N ALA A 19 -19.78 23.27 -7.95
CA ALA A 19 -20.47 23.81 -6.79
C ALA A 19 -19.84 23.38 -5.45
N ASN A 20 -19.13 22.24 -5.39
CA ASN A 20 -18.50 21.75 -4.16
C ASN A 20 -17.00 22.15 -4.10
N PRO A 21 -16.61 23.05 -3.17
CA PRO A 21 -15.22 23.48 -3.03
C PRO A 21 -14.25 22.36 -2.65
N GLN A 22 -14.68 21.40 -1.83
CA GLN A 22 -13.84 20.27 -1.38
C GLN A 22 -13.52 19.34 -2.55
N VAL A 23 -14.51 19.04 -3.41
CA VAL A 23 -14.29 18.22 -4.61
C VAL A 23 -13.35 18.91 -5.59
N ARG A 24 -13.46 20.24 -5.74
CA ARG A 24 -12.52 21.01 -6.56
C ARG A 24 -11.10 20.97 -6.01
N LEU A 25 -10.94 21.12 -4.70
CA LEU A 25 -9.64 21.05 -4.03
C LEU A 25 -9.00 19.67 -4.24
N ALA A 26 -9.75 18.59 -3.94
CA ALA A 26 -9.29 17.22 -4.11
C ALA A 26 -8.88 16.92 -5.56
N ARG A 27 -9.70 17.33 -6.55
CA ARG A 27 -9.39 17.16 -7.98
C ARG A 27 -8.11 17.90 -8.38
N ASN A 28 -7.95 19.15 -7.93
CA ASN A 28 -6.76 19.93 -8.29
C ASN A 28 -5.50 19.36 -7.66
N ALA A 29 -5.59 18.86 -6.41
CA ALA A 29 -4.49 18.17 -5.75
C ALA A 29 -4.12 16.88 -6.49
N SER A 30 -5.10 16.05 -6.85
CA SER A 30 -4.89 14.75 -7.52
C SER A 30 -4.35 14.85 -8.95
N ILE A 31 -4.49 15.99 -9.62
CA ILE A 31 -3.91 16.19 -10.96
C ILE A 31 -2.39 16.31 -10.92
N ARG A 32 -1.82 16.78 -9.81
CA ARG A 32 -0.38 17.05 -9.68
C ARG A 32 0.38 16.03 -8.83
N ASN A 33 -0.31 15.14 -8.12
CA ASN A 33 0.32 14.21 -7.19
C ASN A 33 -0.36 12.84 -7.28
N GLU A 34 0.34 11.80 -6.80
CA GLU A 34 -0.22 10.46 -6.68
C GLU A 34 -1.35 10.43 -5.65
N VAL A 35 -2.46 9.80 -6.00
CA VAL A 35 -3.66 9.78 -5.15
C VAL A 35 -3.37 9.14 -3.80
N ILE A 36 -2.59 8.06 -3.78
CA ILE A 36 -2.26 7.32 -2.54
C ILE A 36 -1.53 8.23 -1.55
N GLU A 37 -0.58 9.04 -2.03
CA GLU A 37 0.18 9.97 -1.19
C GLU A 37 -0.72 11.08 -0.63
N LEU A 38 -1.61 11.63 -1.47
CA LEU A 38 -2.56 12.67 -1.06
C LEU A 38 -3.59 12.20 -0.04
N THR A 39 -4.02 10.94 -0.16
CA THR A 39 -5.10 10.38 0.68
C THR A 39 -4.59 9.74 1.97
N MET A 40 -3.29 9.80 2.24
CA MET A 40 -2.72 9.25 3.46
C MET A 40 -3.34 9.90 4.70
N ASP A 41 -3.92 9.08 5.58
CA ASP A 41 -4.36 9.51 6.90
C ASP A 41 -3.16 9.53 7.85
N TRP A 42 -2.63 10.73 8.06
CA TRP A 42 -1.50 10.95 8.97
C TRP A 42 -1.80 10.56 10.42
N GLU A 43 -3.03 10.80 10.90
CA GLU A 43 -3.43 10.50 12.27
C GLU A 43 -3.55 9.01 12.52
N HIS A 44 -3.88 8.23 11.49
CA HIS A 44 -3.79 6.78 11.53
C HIS A 44 -2.34 6.30 11.43
N PHE A 45 -1.60 6.80 10.44
CA PHE A 45 -0.23 6.38 10.15
C PHE A 45 0.70 6.56 11.36
N ARG A 46 0.63 7.71 12.06
CA ARG A 46 1.47 7.99 13.23
C ARG A 46 1.23 7.07 14.43
N LYS A 47 0.14 6.30 14.45
CA LYS A 47 -0.21 5.37 15.53
C LYS A 47 0.35 3.97 15.33
N ILE A 48 0.97 3.69 14.18
CA ILE A 48 1.61 2.40 13.92
C ILE A 48 2.84 2.29 14.83
N ASP A 49 2.80 1.34 15.77
CA ASP A 49 3.91 1.00 16.65
C ASP A 49 4.53 -0.33 16.22
N HIS A 50 5.86 -0.35 16.11
CA HIS A 50 6.65 -1.53 15.74
C HIS A 50 7.28 -2.20 16.97
N SER A 51 6.76 -1.92 18.17
CA SER A 51 7.13 -2.57 19.42
C SER A 51 6.28 -3.84 19.64
N PHE A 52 6.93 -4.99 19.82
CA PHE A 52 6.28 -6.28 20.01
C PHE A 52 6.79 -6.94 21.31
N SER A 53 5.90 -7.58 22.08
CA SER A 53 6.26 -8.30 23.31
C SER A 53 7.12 -9.53 23.03
N ASP A 54 6.77 -10.25 21.96
CA ASP A 54 7.35 -11.54 21.60
C ASP A 54 7.93 -11.45 20.20
N ILE A 55 9.26 -11.51 20.11
CA ILE A 55 10.00 -11.39 18.86
C ILE A 55 10.72 -12.71 18.57
N VAL A 56 10.61 -13.16 17.33
CA VAL A 56 11.30 -14.35 16.82
C VAL A 56 12.78 -14.03 16.66
N SER A 57 13.66 -14.69 17.42
CA SER A 57 15.11 -14.43 17.39
C SER A 57 15.81 -14.92 16.10
N GLY A 58 17.00 -14.42 15.80
CA GLY A 58 17.76 -14.88 14.61
C GLY A 58 17.15 -14.40 13.29
N GLU A 59 16.57 -13.21 13.30
CA GLU A 59 16.19 -12.48 12.09
C GLU A 59 17.39 -12.34 11.15
N MET A 60 17.11 -12.38 9.86
CA MET A 60 18.11 -12.30 8.79
C MET A 60 17.74 -11.15 7.84
N PRO A 61 18.70 -10.60 7.07
CA PRO A 61 18.45 -9.52 6.14
C PRO A 61 17.28 -9.80 5.18
N ALA A 62 16.47 -8.79 4.88
CA ALA A 62 15.31 -8.94 4.00
C ALA A 62 15.70 -9.49 2.61
N THR A 63 14.91 -10.45 2.11
CA THR A 63 15.08 -11.01 0.77
C THR A 63 14.26 -10.21 -0.25
N ASN A 64 14.66 -10.23 -1.54
CA ASN A 64 14.01 -9.46 -2.59
C ASN A 64 13.64 -10.34 -3.78
N GLN A 65 12.34 -10.51 -4.04
CA GLN A 65 11.85 -11.33 -5.14
C GLN A 65 12.02 -10.69 -6.53
N LYS A 66 12.35 -9.38 -6.58
CA LYS A 66 12.41 -8.55 -7.79
C LYS A 66 11.08 -8.58 -8.56
N SER A 67 11.11 -8.33 -9.86
CA SER A 67 9.93 -8.34 -10.73
C SER A 67 9.45 -9.76 -11.04
N SER A 68 9.03 -10.50 -10.01
CA SER A 68 8.50 -11.86 -10.12
C SER A 68 7.34 -12.10 -9.15
N GLY A 69 6.49 -13.08 -9.43
CA GLY A 69 5.35 -13.49 -8.59
C GLY A 69 5.69 -14.54 -7.52
N ARG A 70 6.93 -14.54 -6.99
CA ARG A 70 7.46 -15.62 -6.12
C ARG A 70 7.28 -15.36 -4.62
N CYS A 71 6.42 -14.42 -4.23
CA CYS A 71 6.24 -14.03 -2.82
C CYS A 71 5.97 -15.21 -1.89
N TRP A 72 5.15 -16.16 -2.32
CA TRP A 72 4.82 -17.38 -1.56
C TRP A 72 6.06 -18.25 -1.28
N GLY A 73 6.94 -18.42 -2.28
CA GLY A 73 8.19 -19.15 -2.13
C GLY A 73 9.17 -18.42 -1.21
N PHE A 74 9.27 -17.09 -1.34
CA PHE A 74 10.10 -16.27 -0.47
C PHE A 74 9.62 -16.30 0.98
N ALA A 75 8.31 -16.25 1.22
CA ALA A 75 7.73 -16.35 2.56
C ALA A 75 8.04 -17.70 3.22
N GLY A 76 7.83 -18.81 2.50
CA GLY A 76 8.14 -20.16 3.01
C GLY A 76 9.62 -20.36 3.30
N LEU A 77 10.50 -19.94 2.37
CA LEU A 77 11.95 -20.06 2.54
C LEU A 77 12.47 -19.13 3.64
N ASN A 78 11.89 -17.93 3.82
CA ASN A 78 12.24 -17.03 4.91
C ASN A 78 11.93 -17.65 6.29
N LEU A 79 10.87 -18.45 6.41
CA LEU A 79 10.59 -19.21 7.64
C LEU A 79 11.65 -20.31 7.87
N PHE A 80 11.97 -21.10 6.85
CA PHE A 80 12.92 -22.20 6.98
C PHE A 80 14.35 -21.74 7.25
N ARG A 81 14.79 -20.65 6.62
CA ARG A 81 16.16 -20.16 6.80
C ARG A 81 16.44 -19.68 8.21
N ILE A 82 15.44 -19.13 8.92
CA ILE A 82 15.59 -18.75 10.34
C ILE A 82 15.90 -20.00 11.17
N TYR A 83 15.13 -21.08 10.97
CA TYR A 83 15.36 -22.35 11.66
C TYR A 83 16.75 -22.93 11.35
N LEU A 84 17.13 -22.99 10.07
CA LEU A 84 18.43 -23.53 9.64
C LEU A 84 19.60 -22.67 10.13
N GLY A 85 19.46 -21.34 10.11
CA GLY A 85 20.46 -20.41 10.61
C GLY A 85 20.74 -20.59 12.09
N ARG A 86 19.68 -20.77 12.90
CA ARG A 86 19.83 -21.10 14.33
C ARG A 86 20.49 -22.46 14.52
N LYS A 87 20.04 -23.48 13.78
CA LYS A 87 20.54 -24.86 13.92
C LYS A 87 22.01 -25.02 13.55
N HIS A 88 22.47 -24.28 12.54
CA HIS A 88 23.83 -24.39 11.99
C HIS A 88 24.71 -23.17 12.28
N ASN A 89 24.27 -22.25 13.16
CA ASN A 89 24.98 -21.03 13.54
C ASN A 89 25.38 -20.15 12.33
N LEU A 90 24.49 -20.02 11.35
CA LEU A 90 24.69 -19.22 10.14
C LEU A 90 24.07 -17.83 10.34
N LYS A 91 24.90 -16.79 10.18
CA LYS A 91 24.45 -15.39 10.31
C LYS A 91 23.84 -14.84 9.02
N ASN A 92 24.26 -15.34 7.86
CA ASN A 92 23.83 -14.88 6.53
C ASN A 92 23.50 -16.08 5.64
N PHE A 93 22.26 -16.55 5.71
CA PHE A 93 21.75 -17.66 4.90
C PHE A 93 20.50 -17.24 4.12
#